data_AF-A0A4S2H2C0-F1
#
_entry.id   AF-A0A4S2H2C0-F1
#
_cell.length_a   1.000
_cell.length_b   1.000
_cell.length_c   1.000
_cell.angle_alpha   90.00
_cell.angle_beta   90.00
_cell.angle_gamma   90.00
#
_symmetry.space_group_name_H-M   'P 1'
#
loop_
_entity.id
_entity.type
_entity.pdbx_description
1 polymer ?
#
loop_
_entity_poly.entity_id
_entity_poly.type
_entity_poly.pdbx_seq_one_letter_code
_entity_poly.pdbx_strand_id
1 'polypeptide(L)'
;MTPDKETFLKQGSRKRPKPTEGDELTDQIQKVGMVSNNVLTAEEFARYKRAHWRIENCLHHVLDEDFLEDKCTARNSKNILSVLRKTAYNIIRLMQIDEPKDRELVIDVIDEITDDFSVAIKWIFDPIPSFY
;
A
#
# COMPACT_ATOMS: atom_id res chain seq x y z
N MET A 1 0.39 6.74 26.91
CA MET A 1 -0.52 6.18 27.92
C MET A 1 -1.91 6.66 27.60
N THR A 2 -2.84 5.75 27.32
CA THR A 2 -4.25 6.07 27.09
C THR A 2 -4.88 6.49 28.42
N PRO A 3 -5.52 7.66 28.53
CA PRO A 3 -6.12 8.11 29.78
C PRO A 3 -7.36 7.28 30.14
N ASP A 4 -7.73 7.29 31.42
CA ASP A 4 -8.99 6.70 31.88
C ASP A 4 -10.20 7.48 31.33
N LYS A 5 -11.37 6.84 31.41
CA LYS A 5 -12.62 7.32 30.79
C LYS A 5 -13.04 8.70 31.28
N GLU A 6 -12.88 9.00 32.58
CA GLU A 6 -13.30 10.29 33.12
C GLU A 6 -12.37 11.41 32.66
N THR A 7 -11.06 11.15 32.68
CA THR A 7 -10.03 12.06 32.20
C THR A 7 -10.19 12.36 30.70
N PHE A 8 -10.50 11.34 29.89
CA PHE A 8 -10.75 11.49 28.46
C PHE A 8 -11.97 12.34 28.15
N LEU A 9 -13.09 12.14 28.86
CA LEU A 9 -14.32 12.89 28.63
C LEU A 9 -14.19 14.38 29.00
N LYS A 10 -13.41 14.70 30.03
CA LYS A 10 -13.16 16.10 30.45
C LYS A 10 -12.19 16.84 29.54
N GLN A 11 -11.12 16.17 29.08
CA GLN A 11 -9.97 16.85 28.46
C GLN A 11 -9.69 16.43 27.01
N GLY A 12 -10.44 15.45 26.50
CA GLY A 12 -10.21 14.84 25.19
C GLY A 12 -8.96 13.96 25.14
N SER A 13 -8.74 13.31 23.99
CA SER A 13 -7.48 12.64 23.71
C SER A 13 -6.38 13.69 23.54
N ARG A 14 -5.46 13.78 24.50
CA ARG A 14 -4.24 14.59 24.31
C ARG A 14 -3.30 13.84 23.37
N LYS A 15 -3.48 14.00 22.04
CA LYS A 15 -2.35 13.79 21.12
C LYS A 15 -1.28 14.79 21.56
N ARG A 16 -0.10 14.30 21.97
CA ARG A 16 1.04 15.21 22.19
C ARG A 16 1.24 16.02 20.90
N PRO A 17 1.50 17.34 21.00
CA PRO A 17 1.82 18.12 19.81
C PRO A 17 3.03 17.51 19.09
N LYS A 18 3.12 17.73 17.78
CA LYS A 18 4.34 17.38 17.02
C LYS A 18 5.53 18.08 17.70
N PRO A 19 6.69 17.41 17.84
CA PRO A 19 7.85 18.01 18.46
C PRO A 19 8.20 19.36 17.83
N THR A 20 8.58 20.32 18.67
CA THR A 20 8.96 21.69 18.32
C THR A 20 10.44 21.95 18.60
N GLU A 21 10.96 23.05 18.06
CA GLU A 21 12.35 23.45 18.27
C GLU A 21 12.59 23.74 19.78
N GLY A 22 13.39 22.89 20.45
CA GLY A 22 13.67 22.98 21.89
C GLY A 22 13.29 21.76 22.74
N ASP A 23 12.61 20.75 22.16
CA ASP A 23 12.20 19.54 22.89
C ASP A 23 13.39 18.58 23.16
N GLU A 24 13.40 17.93 24.34
CA GLU A 24 14.47 17.02 24.75
C GLU A 24 14.24 15.58 24.23
N LEU A 25 15.31 14.77 24.21
CA LEU A 25 15.30 13.38 23.69
C LEU A 25 14.32 12.42 24.39
N THR A 26 13.78 12.82 25.55
CA THR A 26 12.80 12.09 26.36
C THR A 26 11.36 12.28 25.88
N ASP A 27 11.12 13.28 25.04
CA ASP A 27 9.90 13.40 24.27
C ASP A 27 9.92 12.41 23.11
N GLN A 28 8.76 12.11 22.53
CA GLN A 28 8.60 11.07 21.49
C GLN A 28 9.25 11.48 20.14
N ILE A 29 10.54 11.83 20.16
CA ILE A 29 11.33 12.15 19.00
C ILE A 29 11.62 10.84 18.28
N GLN A 30 10.85 10.58 17.22
CA GLN A 30 11.14 9.48 16.33
C GLN A 30 12.36 9.84 15.48
N LYS A 31 13.51 9.22 15.77
CA LYS A 31 14.66 9.27 14.88
C LYS A 31 14.44 8.29 13.72
N VAL A 32 14.42 8.81 12.50
CA VAL A 32 14.32 8.01 11.27
C VAL A 32 15.58 8.25 10.45
N GLY A 33 16.33 7.18 10.17
CA GLY A 33 17.46 7.19 9.26
C GLY A 33 17.08 6.59 7.91
N MET A 34 17.66 7.10 6.82
CA MET A 34 17.59 6.50 5.50
C MET A 34 18.99 6.05 5.09
N VAL A 35 19.09 4.86 4.52
CA VAL A 35 20.36 4.28 4.04
C VAL A 35 20.26 4.10 2.53
N SER A 36 21.32 4.47 1.81
CA SER A 36 21.45 4.22 0.38
C SER A 36 22.87 3.77 0.09
N ASN A 37 23.00 2.90 -0.91
CA ASN A 37 24.28 2.56 -1.53
C ASN A 37 24.77 3.65 -2.50
N ASN A 38 23.93 4.63 -2.84
CA ASN A 38 24.27 5.77 -3.68
C ASN A 38 24.56 7.00 -2.83
N VAL A 39 25.49 7.85 -3.29
CA VAL A 39 25.69 9.19 -2.72
C VAL A 39 24.55 10.08 -3.20
N LEU A 40 23.67 10.48 -2.29
CA LEU A 40 22.48 11.27 -2.57
C LEU A 40 22.43 12.50 -1.69
N THR A 41 21.93 13.60 -2.25
CA THR A 41 21.61 14.80 -1.48
C THR A 41 20.37 14.59 -0.61
N ALA A 42 20.18 15.46 0.40
CA ALA A 42 19.00 15.42 1.26
C ALA A 42 17.69 15.60 0.46
N GLU A 43 17.70 16.45 -0.57
CA GLU A 43 16.55 16.66 -1.45
C GLU A 43 16.19 15.40 -2.25
N GLU A 44 17.19 14.72 -2.80
CA GLU A 44 16.98 13.47 -3.54
C GLU A 44 16.43 12.37 -2.64
N PHE A 45 16.97 12.23 -1.42
CA PHE A 45 16.40 11.31 -0.42
C PHE A 45 14.94 11.64 -0.11
N ALA A 46 14.61 12.92 0.10
CA ALA A 46 13.23 13.33 0.35
C ALA A 46 12.32 13.01 -0.84
N ARG A 47 12.79 13.21 -2.08
CA ARG A 47 12.07 12.83 -3.31
C ARG A 47 11.84 11.33 -3.39
N TYR A 48 12.86 10.51 -3.15
CA TYR A 48 12.72 9.04 -3.15
C TYR A 48 11.74 8.57 -2.07
N LYS A 49 11.83 9.14 -0.86
CA LYS A 49 10.88 8.83 0.22
C LYS A 49 9.44 9.16 -0.19
N ARG A 50 9.20 10.33 -0.80
CA ARG A 50 7.85 10.69 -1.30
C ARG A 50 7.39 9.77 -2.43
N ALA A 51 8.29 9.41 -3.36
CA ALA A 51 7.97 8.49 -4.44
C ALA A 51 7.63 7.08 -3.92
N HIS A 52 8.31 6.63 -2.86
CA HIS A 52 8.01 5.36 -2.19
C HIS A 52 6.60 5.34 -1.59
N TRP A 53 6.12 6.46 -1.05
CA TRP A 53 4.74 6.57 -0.54
C TRP A 53 3.67 6.26 -1.61
N ARG A 54 3.99 6.43 -2.89
CA ARG A 54 3.08 6.03 -3.97
C ARG A 54 2.83 4.52 -3.99
N ILE A 55 3.80 3.71 -3.57
CA ILE A 55 3.63 2.26 -3.46
C ILE A 55 2.60 1.94 -2.37
N GLU A 56 2.70 2.60 -1.22
CA GLU A 56 1.74 2.43 -0.13
C GLU A 56 0.30 2.75 -0.57
N ASN A 57 0.13 3.91 -1.21
CA ASN A 57 -1.20 4.36 -1.62
C ASN A 57 -1.78 3.54 -2.79
N CYS A 58 -0.96 3.12 -3.75
CA CYS A 58 -1.46 2.50 -4.99
C CYS A 58 -1.45 0.98 -4.97
N LEU A 59 -0.55 0.36 -4.19
CA LEU A 59 -0.41 -1.09 -4.09
C LEU A 59 -0.90 -1.63 -2.75
N HIS A 60 -0.35 -1.15 -1.63
CA HIS A 60 -0.66 -1.72 -0.32
C HIS A 60 -2.13 -1.51 0.05
N HIS A 61 -2.64 -0.28 -0.11
CA HIS A 61 -4.06 0.00 0.14
C HIS A 61 -5.01 -0.92 -0.65
N VAL A 62 -4.72 -1.17 -1.93
CA VAL A 62 -5.51 -2.06 -2.77
C VAL A 62 -5.42 -3.51 -2.28
N LEU A 63 -4.22 -3.98 -1.93
CA LEU A 63 -4.05 -5.34 -1.40
C LEU A 63 -4.80 -5.54 -0.07
N ASP A 64 -4.82 -4.52 0.77
CA ASP A 64 -5.43 -4.59 2.10
C ASP A 64 -6.97 -4.48 2.02
N GLU A 65 -7.50 -3.57 1.20
CA GLU A 65 -8.95 -3.32 1.09
C GLU A 65 -9.63 -4.18 0.03
N ASP A 66 -9.11 -4.24 -1.21
CA ASP A 66 -9.77 -4.94 -2.32
C ASP A 66 -9.46 -6.45 -2.30
N PHE A 67 -8.22 -6.84 -1.95
CA PHE A 67 -7.84 -8.25 -1.81
C PHE A 67 -7.92 -8.79 -0.38
N LEU A 68 -8.34 -7.95 0.57
CA LEU A 68 -8.58 -8.31 1.97
C LEU A 68 -7.37 -8.99 2.62
N GLU A 69 -6.15 -8.58 2.25
CA GLU A 69 -4.90 -9.23 2.69
C GLU A 69 -4.80 -9.29 4.22
N ASP A 70 -5.06 -8.17 4.90
CA ASP A 70 -5.04 -8.07 6.37
C ASP A 70 -6.11 -8.91 7.07
N LYS A 71 -7.24 -9.13 6.40
CA LYS A 71 -8.36 -9.94 6.94
C LYS A 71 -8.14 -11.44 6.71
N CYS A 72 -7.12 -11.82 5.93
CA CYS A 72 -6.83 -13.21 5.61
C CYS A 72 -6.25 -13.98 6.81
N THR A 73 -6.94 -15.04 7.23
CA THR A 73 -6.52 -15.88 8.36
C THR A 73 -5.53 -16.98 8.00
N ALA A 74 -5.18 -17.14 6.72
CA ALA A 74 -4.30 -18.21 6.22
C ALA A 74 -2.82 -17.95 6.57
N ARG A 75 -2.45 -18.20 7.82
CA ARG A 75 -1.11 -17.86 8.36
C ARG A 75 0.04 -18.65 7.77
N ASN A 76 -0.19 -19.91 7.37
CA ASN A 76 0.86 -20.81 6.89
C ASN A 76 1.20 -20.60 5.40
N SER A 77 0.34 -19.91 4.65
CA SER A 77 0.50 -19.67 3.21
C SER A 77 0.65 -18.20 2.85
N LYS A 78 0.91 -17.32 3.84
CA LYS A 78 1.01 -15.86 3.66
C LYS A 78 1.90 -15.45 2.50
N ASN A 79 3.09 -16.03 2.39
CA ASN A 79 4.04 -15.66 1.33
C ASN A 79 3.52 -16.02 -0.06
N ILE A 80 2.94 -17.22 -0.20
CA ILE A 80 2.37 -17.69 -1.47
C ILE A 80 1.17 -16.81 -1.86
N LEU A 81 0.28 -16.52 -0.91
CA LEU A 81 -0.88 -15.67 -1.14
C LEU A 81 -0.48 -14.24 -1.49
N SER A 82 0.56 -13.68 -0.86
CA SER A 82 1.06 -12.34 -1.21
C SER A 82 1.56 -12.29 -2.65
N VAL A 83 2.28 -13.33 -3.11
CA VAL A 83 2.70 -13.43 -4.51
C VAL A 83 1.49 -13.54 -5.44
N LEU A 84 0.53 -14.43 -5.14
CA LEU A 84 -0.67 -14.61 -5.96
C LEU A 84 -1.49 -13.33 -6.10
N ARG A 85 -1.72 -12.59 -5.00
CA ARG A 85 -2.45 -11.32 -5.05
C ARG A 85 -1.72 -10.27 -5.87
N LYS A 86 -0.40 -10.15 -5.71
CA LYS A 86 0.41 -9.22 -6.51
C LYS A 86 0.39 -9.58 -8.00
N THR A 87 0.45 -10.87 -8.32
CA THR A 87 0.30 -11.35 -9.71
C THR A 87 -1.09 -11.00 -10.26
N ALA A 88 -2.16 -11.28 -9.51
CA ALA A 88 -3.52 -10.95 -9.91
C ALA A 88 -3.72 -9.43 -10.07
N TYR A 89 -3.24 -8.63 -9.12
CA TYR A 89 -3.25 -7.17 -9.21
C TYR A 89 -2.53 -6.68 -10.48
N ASN A 90 -1.35 -7.21 -10.80
CA ASN A 90 -0.64 -6.84 -12.01
C ASN A 90 -1.43 -7.19 -13.29
N ILE A 91 -2.09 -8.35 -13.34
CA ILE A 91 -2.99 -8.72 -14.46
C ILE A 91 -4.14 -7.71 -14.59
N ILE A 92 -4.80 -7.37 -13.48
CA ILE A 92 -5.86 -6.36 -13.45
C ILE A 92 -5.34 -5.02 -13.97
N ARG A 93 -4.15 -4.59 -13.53
CA ARG A 93 -3.54 -3.34 -14.02
C ARG A 93 -3.28 -3.37 -15.52
N LEU A 94 -2.90 -4.52 -16.08
CA LEU A 94 -2.73 -4.66 -17.53
C LEU A 94 -4.07 -4.55 -18.27
N MET A 95 -5.13 -5.18 -17.77
CA MET A 95 -6.49 -5.05 -18.31
C MET A 95 -6.98 -3.61 -18.31
N GLN A 96 -6.73 -2.87 -17.22
CA GLN A 96 -7.08 -1.45 -17.10
C GLN A 96 -6.26 -0.55 -18.05
N ILE A 97 -5.02 -0.92 -18.36
CA ILE A 97 -4.18 -0.18 -19.31
C ILE A 97 -4.61 -0.43 -20.76
N ASP A 98 -4.93 -1.67 -21.11
CA ASP A 98 -5.39 -2.06 -22.46
C ASP A 98 -6.74 -1.41 -22.78
N GLU A 99 -7.68 -1.49 -21.84
CA GLU A 99 -9.03 -0.95 -21.98
C GLU A 99 -9.50 -0.34 -20.66
N PRO A 100 -9.35 0.99 -20.48
CA PRO A 100 -9.68 1.65 -19.22
C PRO A 100 -11.18 1.88 -19.02
N LYS A 101 -11.97 1.81 -20.09
CA LYS A 101 -13.40 2.11 -20.04
C LYS A 101 -14.11 1.05 -19.19
N ASP A 102 -14.91 1.49 -18.22
CA ASP A 102 -15.67 0.64 -17.30
C ASP A 102 -14.80 -0.25 -16.38
N ARG A 103 -13.48 0.03 -16.30
CA ARG A 103 -12.49 -0.65 -15.45
C ARG A 103 -11.70 0.36 -14.61
N GLU A 104 -12.34 1.38 -14.03
CA GLU A 104 -11.63 2.42 -13.28
C GLU A 104 -11.12 1.91 -11.93
N LEU A 105 -11.95 1.15 -11.21
CA LEU A 105 -11.60 0.56 -9.93
C LEU A 105 -11.13 -0.88 -10.11
N VAL A 106 -10.32 -1.36 -9.17
CA VAL A 106 -9.84 -2.75 -9.17
C VAL A 106 -11.01 -3.72 -8.98
N ILE A 107 -12.00 -3.33 -8.17
CA ILE A 107 -13.18 -4.16 -7.91
C ILE A 107 -14.01 -4.40 -9.18
N ASP A 108 -14.12 -3.41 -10.08
CA ASP A 108 -14.87 -3.55 -11.34
C ASP A 108 -14.28 -4.70 -12.20
N VAL A 109 -12.96 -4.79 -12.24
CA VAL A 109 -12.25 -5.85 -12.97
C VAL A 109 -12.34 -7.19 -12.26
N ILE A 110 -12.31 -7.19 -10.91
CA ILE A 110 -12.53 -8.42 -10.13
C ILE A 110 -13.92 -8.99 -10.41
N ASP A 111 -14.95 -8.14 -10.43
CA ASP A 111 -16.33 -8.55 -10.72
C ASP A 111 -16.44 -9.09 -12.16
N GLU A 112 -15.85 -8.41 -13.15
CA GLU A 112 -15.82 -8.88 -14.54
C GLU A 112 -15.17 -10.27 -14.69
N ILE A 113 -14.00 -10.48 -14.06
CA ILE A 113 -13.30 -11.77 -14.07
C ILE A 113 -14.11 -12.85 -13.34
N THR A 114 -14.85 -12.46 -12.30
CA THR A 114 -15.68 -13.38 -11.52
C THR A 114 -16.90 -13.82 -12.32
N ASP A 115 -17.49 -12.91 -13.09
CA ASP A 115 -18.62 -13.18 -13.98
C ASP A 115 -18.21 -14.02 -15.21
N ASP A 116 -17.07 -13.69 -15.82
CA ASP A 116 -16.49 -14.45 -16.94
C ASP A 116 -14.97 -14.52 -16.86
N PHE A 117 -14.44 -15.63 -16.34
CA PHE A 117 -13.01 -15.84 -16.22
C PHE A 117 -12.26 -15.86 -17.58
N SER A 118 -12.96 -16.08 -18.69
CA SER A 118 -12.33 -16.13 -20.01
C SER A 118 -11.64 -14.82 -20.40
N VAL A 119 -12.12 -13.69 -19.87
CA VAL A 119 -11.54 -12.35 -20.10
C VAL A 119 -10.11 -12.22 -19.57
N ALA A 120 -9.75 -13.01 -18.54
CA ALA A 120 -8.43 -12.99 -17.93
C ALA A 120 -7.44 -13.97 -18.59
N ILE A 121 -7.92 -14.96 -19.36
CA ILE A 121 -7.08 -16.04 -19.92
C ILE A 121 -5.94 -15.48 -20.78
N LYS A 122 -6.22 -14.51 -21.65
CA LYS A 122 -5.21 -13.81 -22.47
C LYS A 122 -4.04 -13.35 -21.61
N TRP A 123 -4.32 -12.69 -20.48
CA TRP A 123 -3.29 -12.10 -19.62
C TRP A 123 -2.50 -13.10 -18.77
N ILE A 124 -3.04 -14.31 -18.61
CA ILE A 124 -2.40 -15.39 -17.86
C ILE A 124 -1.48 -16.21 -18.76
N PHE A 125 -1.90 -16.48 -20.00
CA PHE A 125 -1.24 -17.44 -20.88
C PHE A 125 -0.51 -16.80 -22.07
N ASP A 126 -0.92 -15.62 -22.52
CA ASP A 126 -0.25 -14.97 -23.64
C ASP A 126 1.02 -14.26 -23.17
N PRO A 127 2.08 -14.26 -23.99
CA PRO A 127 3.28 -13.49 -23.70
C PRO A 127 2.94 -12.00 -23.62
N ILE A 128 3.22 -11.39 -22.47
CA ILE A 128 3.14 -9.93 -22.35
C ILE A 128 4.37 -9.35 -23.03
N PRO A 129 4.21 -8.44 -24.02
CA PRO A 129 5.35 -7.81 -24.68
C PRO A 129 6.27 -7.13 -23.67
N SER A 130 7.56 -7.45 -23.72
CA SER A 130 8.56 -6.78 -22.90
C SER A 130 8.68 -5.32 -23.36
N PHE A 131 8.64 -4.39 -22.40
CA PHE A 131 9.02 -2.99 -22.63
C PHE A 131 10.52 -2.74 -22.41
N TYR A 132 11.29 -3.81 -22.17
CA TYR A 132 12.74 -3.84 -22.02
C TYR A 132 13.39 -4.54 -23.20
#